data_AF-A0A519W6J9-F1
#
_entry.id   AF-A0A519W6J9-F1
#
_cell.length_a   1.000
_cell.length_b   1.000
_cell.length_c   1.000
_cell.angle_alpha   90.00
_cell.angle_beta   90.00
_cell.angle_gamma   90.00
#
_symmetry.space_group_name_H-M   'P 1'
#
loop_
_entity.id
_entity.type
_entity.pdbx_description
1 polymer ?
#
loop_
_entity_poly.entity_id
_entity_poly.type
_entity_poly.pdbx_seq_one_letter_code
_entity_poly.pdbx_strand_id
1 'polypeptide(L)'
;MIKAKSKDKTLICELLSSSFSDNPSVNYILNGQTNKSKRIRALMDYSYEQCARFGEVWLSEDRKACALLLFPQKKRLDFYSIWLDLKLIVQAVGVFSIGHA
;
A
#
# COMPACT_ATOMS: atom_id res chain seq x y z
N MET A 1 -6.55 20.70 -2.00
CA MET A 1 -6.58 19.21 -1.85
C MET A 1 -7.99 18.71 -2.09
N ILE A 2 -8.16 17.60 -2.80
CA ILE A 2 -9.45 17.00 -3.20
C ILE A 2 -9.62 15.66 -2.49
N LYS A 3 -10.79 15.41 -1.88
CA LYS A 3 -11.08 14.11 -1.26
C LYS A 3 -11.22 13.03 -2.33
N ALA A 4 -10.44 11.96 -2.20
CA ALA A 4 -10.40 10.88 -3.19
C ALA A 4 -11.69 10.04 -3.17
N LYS A 5 -12.06 9.52 -4.34
CA LYS A 5 -13.17 8.57 -4.52
C LYS A 5 -12.61 7.19 -4.85
N SER A 6 -13.44 6.15 -4.75
CA SER A 6 -13.03 4.77 -5.06
C SER A 6 -12.46 4.60 -6.48
N LYS A 7 -12.96 5.39 -7.45
CA LYS A 7 -12.44 5.41 -8.83
C LYS A 7 -11.00 5.91 -8.96
N ASP A 8 -10.50 6.63 -7.95
CA ASP A 8 -9.15 7.20 -7.96
C ASP A 8 -8.11 6.20 -7.43
N LYS A 9 -8.52 5.02 -6.94
CA LYS A 9 -7.66 3.98 -6.36
C LYS A 9 -6.44 3.68 -7.23
N THR A 10 -6.65 3.40 -8.51
CA THR A 10 -5.58 3.02 -9.43
C THR A 10 -4.47 4.07 -9.49
N LEU A 11 -4.86 5.34 -9.67
CA LEU A 11 -3.93 6.47 -9.72
C LEU A 11 -3.18 6.64 -8.39
N ILE A 12 -3.89 6.56 -7.27
CA ILE A 12 -3.29 6.73 -5.94
C ILE A 12 -2.24 5.64 -5.68
N CYS A 13 -2.58 4.38 -5.96
CA CYS A 13 -1.63 3.29 -5.84
C CYS A 13 -0.44 3.46 -6.79
N GLU A 14 -0.60 4.08 -7.96
CA GLU A 14 0.52 4.37 -8.90
C GLU A 14 1.44 5.44 -8.31
N LEU A 15 0.88 6.59 -7.91
CA LEU A 15 1.64 7.68 -7.30
C LEU A 15 2.44 7.21 -6.09
N LEU A 16 1.81 6.45 -5.20
CA LEU A 16 2.48 5.88 -4.03
C LEU A 16 3.57 4.89 -4.45
N SER A 17 3.28 3.97 -5.38
CA SER A 17 4.27 2.97 -5.79
C SER A 17 5.50 3.61 -6.43
N SER A 18 5.30 4.62 -7.26
CA SER A 18 6.38 5.39 -7.88
C SER A 18 7.16 6.22 -6.85
N SER A 19 6.48 6.79 -5.85
CA SER A 19 7.15 7.58 -4.80
C SER A 19 8.05 6.73 -3.90
N PHE A 20 7.75 5.43 -3.77
CA PHE A 20 8.48 4.52 -2.89
C PHE A 20 9.34 3.48 -3.63
N SER A 21 9.42 3.52 -4.97
CA SER A 21 10.21 2.57 -5.78
C SER A 21 11.66 2.47 -5.33
N ASP A 22 12.25 3.61 -4.97
CA ASP A 22 13.66 3.75 -4.61
C ASP A 22 13.87 4.17 -3.16
N ASN A 23 12.81 4.12 -2.34
CA ASN A 23 12.90 4.48 -0.93
C ASN A 23 13.68 3.39 -0.14
N PRO A 24 14.81 3.72 0.51
CA PRO A 24 15.65 2.72 1.18
C PRO A 24 14.94 1.94 2.29
N SER A 25 14.08 2.61 3.07
CA SER A 25 13.34 1.96 4.17
C SER A 25 12.30 0.97 3.66
N VAL A 26 11.55 1.32 2.61
CA VAL A 26 10.62 0.39 1.96
C VAL A 26 11.38 -0.77 1.32
N ASN A 27 12.50 -0.48 0.65
CA ASN A 27 13.33 -1.51 0.01
C ASN A 27 13.92 -2.49 1.03
N TYR A 28 14.32 -2.00 2.19
CA TYR A 28 14.82 -2.84 3.29
C TYR A 28 13.74 -3.82 3.78
N ILE A 29 12.50 -3.35 3.98
CA ILE A 29 11.37 -4.20 4.40
C ILE A 29 11.05 -5.26 3.35
N LEU A 30 11.19 -4.93 2.07
CA LEU A 30 10.96 -5.86 0.97
C LEU A 30 12.14 -6.82 0.70
N ASN A 31 13.29 -6.60 1.33
CA ASN A 31 14.47 -7.45 1.40
C ASN A 31 14.72 -8.38 0.19
N GLY A 32 15.39 -7.87 -0.85
CA GLY A 32 16.06 -8.66 -1.90
C GLY A 32 15.20 -9.57 -2.79
N GLN A 33 13.88 -9.60 -2.64
CA GLN A 33 13.06 -10.56 -3.37
C GLN A 33 12.78 -10.12 -4.81
N THR A 34 12.57 -11.13 -5.66
CA THR A 34 12.08 -10.95 -7.02
C THR A 34 10.73 -10.23 -7.02
N ASN A 35 10.41 -9.52 -8.11
CA ASN A 35 9.14 -8.79 -8.28
C ASN A 35 8.90 -7.62 -7.30
N LYS A 36 9.95 -6.90 -6.92
CA LYS A 36 9.90 -5.70 -6.06
C LYS A 36 8.76 -4.73 -6.39
N SER A 37 8.59 -4.38 -7.67
CA SER A 37 7.53 -3.45 -8.12
C SER A 37 6.12 -3.95 -7.79
N LYS A 38 5.83 -5.25 -8.00
CA LYS A 38 4.53 -5.86 -7.65
C LYS A 38 4.28 -5.82 -6.14
N ARG A 39 5.33 -6.03 -5.34
CA ARG A 39 5.22 -6.04 -3.87
C ARG A 39 5.03 -4.63 -3.30
N ILE A 40 5.74 -3.65 -3.84
CA ILE A 40 5.47 -2.22 -3.54
C ILE A 40 4.03 -1.89 -3.90
N ARG A 41 3.56 -2.30 -5.09
CA ARG A 41 2.17 -2.06 -5.48
C ARG A 41 1.16 -2.67 -4.52
N ALA A 42 1.37 -3.93 -4.10
CA ALA A 42 0.50 -4.59 -3.14
C ALA A 42 0.50 -3.89 -1.76
N LEU A 43 1.66 -3.41 -1.31
CA LEU A 43 1.81 -2.62 -0.10
C LEU A 43 1.03 -1.30 -0.16
N MET A 44 1.10 -0.60 -1.30
CA MET A 44 0.37 0.65 -1.49
C MET A 44 -1.14 0.42 -1.63
N ASP A 45 -1.55 -0.67 -2.28
CA ASP A 45 -2.95 -1.09 -2.37
C ASP A 45 -3.56 -1.32 -0.98
N TYR A 46 -2.86 -2.10 -0.15
CA TYR A 46 -3.27 -2.33 1.24
C TYR A 46 -3.35 -1.02 2.04
N SER A 47 -2.34 -0.15 1.89
CA SER A 47 -2.31 1.14 2.58
C SER A 47 -3.50 2.03 2.19
N TYR A 48 -3.86 2.04 0.90
CA TYR A 48 -5.07 2.69 0.40
C TYR A 48 -6.34 2.11 1.03
N GLU A 49 -6.53 0.79 1.00
CA GLU A 49 -7.73 0.13 1.54
C GLU A 49 -7.92 0.45 3.03
N GLN A 50 -6.82 0.43 3.80
CA GLN A 50 -6.85 0.75 5.21
C GLN A 50 -7.27 2.20 5.48
N CYS A 51 -6.76 3.16 4.69
CA CYS A 51 -7.11 4.57 4.86
C CYS A 51 -8.49 4.90 4.27
N ALA A 52 -8.91 4.21 3.21
CA ALA A 52 -10.26 4.34 2.66
C ALA A 52 -11.33 3.85 3.67
N ARG A 53 -11.02 2.81 4.45
CA ARG A 53 -11.94 2.23 5.44
C ARG A 53 -11.89 2.92 6.80
N PHE A 54 -10.69 3.22 7.30
CA PHE A 54 -10.48 3.66 8.68
C PHE A 54 -9.85 5.06 8.78
N GLY A 55 -9.94 5.85 7.72
CA GLY A 55 -9.19 7.07 7.59
C GLY A 55 -9.76 7.99 6.52
N GLU A 56 -8.87 8.69 5.83
CA GLU A 56 -9.16 9.46 4.64
C GLU A 56 -8.04 9.35 3.61
N VAL A 57 -8.40 9.59 2.36
CA VAL A 57 -7.48 9.65 1.24
C VAL A 57 -7.74 10.93 0.47
N TRP A 58 -6.66 11.65 0.16
CA TRP A 58 -6.70 12.94 -0.51
C TRP A 58 -5.76 12.96 -1.70
N LEU A 59 -6.13 13.70 -2.73
CA LEU A 59 -5.32 14.00 -3.90
C LEU A 59 -4.98 15.50 -3.93
N SER A 60 -3.83 15.84 -4.48
CA SER A 60 -3.56 17.21 -4.90
C SER A 60 -4.48 17.61 -6.05
N GLU A 61 -4.67 18.92 -6.25
CA GLU A 61 -5.56 19.43 -7.29
C GLU A 61 -5.06 19.12 -8.70
N ASP A 62 -3.75 19.09 -8.89
CA ASP A 62 -3.10 18.65 -10.13
C ASP A 62 -3.02 17.13 -10.28
N ARG A 63 -3.53 16.37 -9.29
CA ARG A 63 -3.56 14.91 -9.23
C ARG A 63 -2.17 14.24 -9.33
N LYS A 64 -1.09 14.95 -8.96
CA LYS A 64 0.30 14.44 -8.96
C LYS A 64 0.80 13.97 -7.60
N ALA A 65 0.04 14.21 -6.53
CA ALA A 65 0.37 13.77 -5.19
C ALA A 65 -0.87 13.27 -4.46
N CYS A 66 -0.68 12.44 -3.44
CA CYS A 66 -1.74 11.98 -2.57
C CYS A 66 -1.30 11.94 -1.11
N ALA A 67 -2.27 12.03 -0.20
CA ALA A 67 -2.07 11.84 1.23
C ALA A 67 -2.98 10.71 1.71
N LEU A 68 -2.39 9.78 2.48
CA LEU A 68 -3.09 8.74 3.21
C LEU A 68 -3.11 9.13 4.69
N LEU A 69 -4.31 9.30 5.25
CA LEU A 69 -4.48 9.58 6.68
C LEU A 69 -5.21 8.39 7.30
N LEU A 70 -4.54 7.66 8.17
CA LEU A 70 -5.16 6.60 8.96
C LEU A 70 -5.62 7.19 10.30
N PHE A 71 -6.80 6.83 10.78
CA PHE A 71 -7.27 7.20 12.12
C PHE A 71 -7.25 5.96 13.02
N PRO A 72 -6.17 5.73 13.80
CA PRO A 72 -6.02 4.52 14.58
C PRO A 72 -7.13 4.32 15.62
N GLN A 73 -7.69 5.41 16.15
CA GLN A 73 -8.83 5.37 17.06
C GLN A 73 -10.11 4.79 16.43
N LYS A 74 -10.23 4.81 15.10
CA LYS A 74 -11.33 4.15 14.37
C LYS A 74 -11.03 2.67 14.09
N LYS A 75 -9.77 2.25 14.22
CA LYS A 75 -9.36 0.85 14.17
C LYS A 75 -9.51 0.25 15.56
N ARG A 76 -10.55 -0.56 15.77
CA ARG A 76 -10.62 -1.49 16.92
C ARG A 76 -9.69 -2.72 16.75
N LEU A 77 -8.74 -2.65 15.81
CA LEU A 77 -7.91 -3.79 15.43
C LEU A 77 -6.55 -3.70 16.11
N ASP A 78 -6.12 -4.82 16.67
CA ASP A 78 -4.80 -5.03 17.22
C ASP A 78 -3.74 -4.68 16.17
N PHE A 79 -2.85 -3.74 16.48
CA PHE A 79 -1.76 -3.33 15.60
C PHE A 79 -0.88 -4.53 15.19
N TYR A 80 -0.86 -5.58 16.01
CA TYR A 80 -0.21 -6.85 15.69
C TYR A 80 -0.81 -7.52 14.44
N SER A 81 -2.15 -7.55 14.30
CA SER A 81 -2.82 -8.14 13.14
C SER A 81 -2.52 -7.35 11.86
N ILE A 82 -2.46 -6.03 11.93
CA ILE A 82 -2.10 -5.17 10.79
C ILE A 82 -0.66 -5.41 10.34
N TRP A 83 0.26 -5.56 11.30
CA TRP A 83 1.64 -5.91 11.01
C TRP A 83 1.75 -7.30 10.37
N LEU A 84 0.98 -8.27 10.87
CA LEU A 84 0.93 -9.61 10.31
C LEU A 84 0.37 -9.62 8.89
N ASP A 85 -0.70 -8.87 8.62
CA ASP A 85 -1.25 -8.69 7.27
C ASP A 85 -0.20 -8.09 6.33
N LEU A 86 0.52 -7.06 6.79
CA LEU A 86 1.58 -6.42 6.01
C LEU A 86 2.69 -7.40 5.68
N LYS A 87 3.13 -8.16 6.69
CA LYS A 87 4.15 -9.20 6.55
C LYS A 87 3.68 -10.29 5.59
N LEU A 88 2.43 -10.73 5.69
CA LEU A 88 1.83 -11.73 4.80
C LEU A 88 1.71 -11.21 3.37
N ILE A 89 1.27 -9.97 3.14
CA ILE A 89 1.20 -9.41 1.79
C ILE A 89 2.60 -9.35 1.16
N VAL A 90 3.59 -8.90 1.93
CA VAL A 90 4.98 -8.86 1.49
C VAL A 90 5.50 -10.28 1.22
N GLN A 91 5.25 -11.26 2.09
CA GLN A 91 5.74 -12.63 1.93
C GLN A 91 4.99 -13.43 0.85
N ALA A 92 3.65 -13.39 0.83
CA ALA A 92 2.78 -14.20 -0.02
C ALA A 92 2.80 -13.76 -1.49
N VAL A 93 2.96 -12.47 -1.79
CA VAL A 93 3.10 -11.99 -3.18
C VAL A 93 4.38 -12.54 -3.84
N GLY A 94 5.35 -13.05 -3.05
CA GLY A 94 6.52 -13.80 -3.52
C GLY A 94 6.31 -15.32 -3.70
N VAL A 95 5.22 -15.90 -3.16
CA VAL A 95 4.97 -17.36 -3.15
C VAL A 95 3.98 -17.81 -4.24
N PHE A 96 3.31 -16.89 -4.95
CA PHE A 96 2.41 -17.25 -6.07
C PHE A 96 3.11 -17.63 -7.39
N SER A 97 4.31 -18.23 -7.32
CA SER A 97 4.93 -18.97 -8.43
C SER A 97 5.11 -20.44 -8.06
N ILE A 98 3.99 -21.11 -7.80
CA ILE A 98 3.85 -22.56 -7.95
C ILE A 98 2.77 -22.67 -9.03
N GLY A 99 3.14 -22.72 -10.31
CA GLY A 99 3.84 -23.86 -10.90
C GLY A 99 2.76 -24.71 -11.57
N HIS A 100 2.44 -24.39 -12.82
CA HIS A 100 1.81 -25.36 -13.70
C HIS A 100 2.76 -26.55 -13.82
N ALA A 101 2.32 -27.71 -13.34
CA ALA A 101 2.78 -29.03 -13.75
C ALA A 101 1.56 -29.95 -13.75
#